data_AF-A0A5N8HGL7-F1
#
_entry.id   AF-A0A5N8HGL7-F1
#
_cell.length_a   1.000
_cell.length_b   1.000
_cell.length_c   1.000
_cell.angle_alpha   90.00
_cell.angle_beta   90.00
_cell.angle_gamma   90.00
#
_symmetry.space_group_name_H-M   'P 1'
#
loop_
_entity.id
_entity.type
_entity.pdbx_description
1 polymer ?
#
loop_
_entity_poly.entity_id
_entity_poly.type
_entity_poly.pdbx_seq_one_letter_code
_entity_poly.pdbx_strand_id
1 'polypeptide(L)'
;MSYYAFEGLIPVVHPTAFVHPSAVLIGDVIVGAGVYIGPLASLRGDYGRLIVQAGANIQDGCIMHGYCDTDTIVGENGHIGHGAILHGCVIGRDALVGMNSVIMDGAVIGEESIVAAMSFVKA
;
A
#
# COMPACT_ATOMS: atom_id res chain seq x y z
N MET A 1 9.42 10.66 -12.07
CA MET A 1 8.91 9.88 -10.93
C MET A 1 8.74 10.84 -9.78
N SER A 2 7.59 10.80 -9.11
CA SER A 2 7.22 11.77 -8.07
C SER A 2 7.48 11.18 -6.69
N TYR A 3 8.77 11.08 -6.35
CA TYR A 3 9.24 10.66 -5.03
C TYR A 3 9.62 11.89 -4.23
N TYR A 4 9.07 12.01 -3.02
CA TYR A 4 9.29 13.17 -2.18
C TYR A 4 9.89 12.74 -0.84
N ALA A 5 10.91 13.48 -0.41
CA ALA A 5 11.48 13.31 0.92
C ALA A 5 10.56 13.91 1.99
N PHE A 6 10.50 13.28 3.15
CA PHE A 6 9.87 13.81 4.36
C PHE A 6 10.76 13.50 5.56
N GLU A 7 11.14 14.52 6.34
CA GLU A 7 12.02 14.38 7.52
C GLU A 7 13.32 13.58 7.30
N GLY A 8 13.88 13.68 6.08
CA GLY A 8 15.11 12.96 5.70
C GLY A 8 14.89 11.52 5.22
N LEU A 9 13.66 11.02 5.23
CA LEU A 9 13.28 9.73 4.68
C LEU A 9 12.82 9.90 3.23
N ILE A 10 13.31 9.02 2.36
CA ILE A 10 12.95 8.96 0.95
C ILE A 10 12.43 7.57 0.61
N PRO A 11 11.47 7.44 -0.34
CA PRO A 11 11.00 6.14 -0.78
C PRO A 11 12.14 5.25 -1.29
N VAL A 12 12.14 3.99 -0.86
CA VAL A 12 13.07 2.95 -1.31
C VAL A 12 12.32 2.01 -2.24
N VAL A 13 12.66 2.03 -3.53
CA VAL A 13 11.98 1.25 -4.56
C VAL A 13 12.93 0.25 -5.18
N HIS A 14 12.56 -1.03 -5.16
CA HIS A 14 13.35 -2.08 -5.78
C HIS A 14 13.47 -1.86 -7.31
N PRO A 15 14.64 -2.11 -7.94
CA PRO A 15 14.85 -1.84 -9.37
C PRO A 15 13.91 -2.58 -10.33
N THR A 16 13.32 -3.70 -9.89
CA THR A 16 12.36 -4.49 -10.70
C THR A 16 10.90 -4.10 -10.46
N ALA A 17 10.62 -3.21 -9.51
CA ALA A 17 9.27 -2.70 -9.31
C ALA A 17 8.90 -1.72 -10.44
N PHE A 18 7.62 -1.71 -10.81
CA PHE A 18 7.07 -0.72 -11.70
C PHE A 18 6.27 0.30 -10.89
N VAL A 19 6.67 1.56 -10.96
CA VAL A 19 5.92 2.68 -10.38
C VAL A 19 5.47 3.60 -11.51
N HIS A 20 4.16 3.74 -11.69
CA HIS A 20 3.62 4.59 -12.73
C HIS A 20 4.07 6.06 -12.54
N PRO A 21 4.40 6.81 -13.62
CA PRO A 21 4.90 8.19 -13.50
C PRO A 21 3.98 9.17 -12.76
N SER A 22 2.67 8.89 -12.72
CA SER A 22 1.67 9.70 -12.00
C SER A 22 1.39 9.24 -10.56
N ALA A 23 1.98 8.14 -10.10
CA ALA A 23 1.92 7.75 -8.70
C ALA A 23 2.77 8.71 -7.85
N VAL A 24 2.39 8.87 -6.58
CA VAL A 24 3.06 9.75 -5.62
C VAL A 24 3.49 8.93 -4.41
N LEU A 25 4.79 8.89 -4.13
CA LEU A 25 5.37 8.25 -2.95
C LEU A 25 6.09 9.31 -2.10
N ILE A 26 5.82 9.33 -0.80
CA ILE A 26 6.31 10.37 0.12
C ILE A 26 6.81 9.71 1.41
N GLY A 27 8.03 10.01 1.84
CA GLY A 27 8.56 9.60 3.15
C GLY A 27 9.01 8.13 3.23
N ASP A 28 8.72 7.45 4.35
CA ASP A 28 9.14 6.08 4.64
C ASP A 28 8.24 5.05 3.91
N VAL A 29 8.50 4.91 2.60
CA VAL A 29 7.80 3.95 1.74
C VAL A 29 8.79 2.95 1.17
N ILE A 30 8.57 1.67 1.45
CA ILE A 30 9.41 0.56 0.99
C ILE A 30 8.65 -0.27 -0.03
N VAL A 31 9.18 -0.37 -1.24
CA VAL A 31 8.58 -1.11 -2.36
C VAL A 31 9.48 -2.26 -2.77
N GLY A 32 8.99 -3.49 -2.59
CA GLY A 32 9.69 -4.74 -2.88
C GLY A 32 9.82 -5.07 -4.37
N ALA A 33 10.49 -6.19 -4.65
CA ALA A 33 10.75 -6.66 -6.01
C ALA A 33 9.46 -7.01 -6.77
N GLY A 34 9.37 -6.63 -8.04
CA GLY A 34 8.25 -6.97 -8.91
C GLY A 34 6.91 -6.33 -8.52
N VAL A 35 6.90 -5.38 -7.57
CA VAL A 35 5.70 -4.66 -7.19
C VAL A 35 5.20 -3.78 -8.34
N TYR A 36 3.88 -3.73 -8.52
CA TYR A 36 3.22 -2.78 -9.41
C TYR A 36 2.52 -1.68 -8.60
N ILE A 37 2.85 -0.42 -8.86
CA ILE A 37 2.14 0.76 -8.34
C ILE A 37 1.48 1.49 -9.52
N GLY A 38 0.14 1.49 -9.53
CA GLY A 38 -0.69 2.03 -10.60
C GLY A 38 -0.74 3.56 -10.66
N PRO A 39 -1.31 4.12 -11.74
CA PRO A 39 -1.46 5.56 -11.90
C PRO A 39 -2.30 6.16 -10.77
N LEU A 40 -1.93 7.37 -10.35
CA LEU A 40 -2.63 8.15 -9.33
C LEU A 40 -2.70 7.49 -7.93
N ALA A 41 -2.00 6.38 -7.71
CA ALA A 41 -1.83 5.83 -6.37
C ALA A 41 -1.02 6.81 -5.50
N SER A 42 -1.45 7.01 -4.25
CA SER A 42 -0.82 7.91 -3.28
C SER A 42 -0.39 7.12 -2.04
N LEU A 43 0.91 6.94 -1.89
CA LEU A 43 1.53 6.25 -0.76
C LEU A 43 2.29 7.30 0.06
N ARG A 44 1.77 7.66 1.23
CA ARG A 44 2.35 8.71 2.08
C ARG A 44 2.72 8.13 3.43
N GLY A 45 4.01 7.86 3.61
CA GLY A 45 4.61 7.37 4.85
C GLY A 45 5.27 8.50 5.64
N ASP A 46 4.47 9.50 6.03
CA ASP A 46 4.92 10.63 6.85
C ASP A 46 4.61 10.44 8.35
N TYR A 47 3.57 9.70 8.70
CA TYR A 47 3.25 9.32 10.09
C TYR A 47 3.73 7.90 10.47
N GLY A 48 3.80 6.99 9.51
CA GLY A 48 4.18 5.59 9.73
C GLY A 48 4.79 5.01 8.47
N ARG A 49 5.51 3.89 8.62
CA ARG A 49 6.17 3.24 7.49
C ARG A 49 5.15 2.49 6.64
N LEU A 50 5.28 2.59 5.33
CA LEU A 50 4.51 1.82 4.38
C LEU A 50 5.40 0.75 3.75
N ILE A 51 4.98 -0.52 3.82
CA ILE A 51 5.73 -1.65 3.28
C ILE A 51 4.87 -2.37 2.25
N VAL A 52 5.34 -2.43 1.01
CA VAL A 52 4.72 -3.22 -0.05
C VAL A 52 5.69 -4.34 -0.43
N GLN A 53 5.39 -5.57 -0.02
CA GLN A 53 6.26 -6.72 -0.22
C GLN A 53 6.24 -7.23 -1.67
N ALA A 54 7.15 -8.16 -1.97
CA ALA A 54 7.41 -8.60 -3.34
C ALA A 54 6.16 -9.15 -4.05
N GLY A 55 6.06 -8.87 -5.35
CA GLY A 55 4.96 -9.35 -6.21
C GLY A 55 3.59 -8.73 -5.96
N ALA A 56 3.43 -7.90 -4.92
CA ALA A 56 2.17 -7.22 -4.64
C ALA A 56 1.81 -6.17 -5.71
N ASN A 57 0.54 -5.80 -5.76
CA ASN A 57 0.06 -4.71 -6.60
C ASN A 57 -0.81 -3.72 -5.82
N ILE A 58 -0.52 -2.43 -6.02
CA ILE A 58 -1.32 -1.29 -5.58
C ILE A 58 -1.90 -0.65 -6.82
N GLN A 59 -3.20 -0.85 -7.08
CA GLN A 59 -3.80 -0.42 -8.33
C GLN A 59 -4.11 1.08 -8.38
N ASP A 60 -4.68 1.49 -9.51
CA ASP A 60 -5.04 2.84 -9.88
C ASP A 60 -5.82 3.55 -8.76
N GLY A 61 -5.38 4.76 -8.41
CA GLY A 61 -6.08 5.62 -7.45
C GLY A 61 -6.13 5.12 -6.01
N CYS A 62 -5.40 4.06 -5.64
CA CYS A 62 -5.36 3.61 -4.26
C CYS A 62 -4.69 4.65 -3.35
N ILE A 63 -5.11 4.69 -2.09
CA ILE A 63 -4.50 5.52 -1.05
C ILE A 63 -3.94 4.61 0.03
N MET A 64 -2.67 4.77 0.37
CA MET A 64 -2.02 4.07 1.47
C MET A 64 -1.41 5.09 2.41
N HIS A 65 -1.79 4.98 3.68
CA HIS A 65 -1.34 5.85 4.76
C HIS A 65 -1.20 5.03 6.05
N GLY A 66 -0.62 5.63 7.09
CA GLY A 66 -0.39 4.97 8.37
C GLY A 66 -0.70 5.88 9.54
N TYR A 67 -0.64 5.30 10.74
CA TYR A 67 -0.67 6.03 12.00
C TYR A 67 0.72 6.05 12.63
N CYS A 68 0.96 6.96 13.58
CA CYS A 68 2.23 7.04 14.31
C CYS A 68 2.67 5.69 14.86
N ASP A 69 3.96 5.37 14.72
CA ASP A 69 4.59 4.16 15.28
C ASP A 69 3.96 2.84 14.81
N THR A 70 3.28 2.84 13.66
CA THR A 70 2.72 1.64 13.03
C THR A 70 3.23 1.46 11.61
N ASP A 71 3.31 0.19 11.20
CA ASP A 71 3.60 -0.18 9.82
C ASP A 71 2.27 -0.53 9.12
N THR A 72 2.02 0.08 7.96
CA THR A 72 0.98 -0.39 7.04
C THR A 72 1.64 -1.34 6.05
N ILE A 73 1.20 -2.60 6.03
CA ILE A 73 1.89 -3.67 5.31
C ILE A 73 0.97 -4.29 4.27
N VAL A 74 1.46 -4.40 3.03
CA VAL A 74 0.90 -5.28 2.01
C VAL A 74 1.85 -6.47 1.83
N GLY A 75 1.35 -7.65 2.19
CA GLY A 75 2.09 -8.91 2.13
C GLY A 75 2.48 -9.32 0.71
N GLU A 76 3.36 -10.32 0.60
CA GLU A 76 3.79 -10.87 -0.68
C GLU A 76 2.58 -11.24 -1.57
N ASN A 77 2.64 -10.86 -2.84
CA ASN A 77 1.55 -11.05 -3.82
C ASN A 77 0.19 -10.45 -3.41
N GLY A 78 0.14 -9.59 -2.40
CA GLY A 78 -1.09 -8.91 -1.99
C GLY A 78 -1.69 -8.09 -3.14
N HIS A 79 -3.01 -8.13 -3.27
CA HIS A 79 -3.73 -7.51 -4.38
C HIS A 79 -4.65 -6.42 -3.88
N ILE A 80 -4.28 -5.17 -4.13
CA ILE A 80 -5.05 -4.00 -3.68
C ILE A 80 -5.77 -3.39 -4.88
N GLY A 81 -7.07 -3.65 -4.94
CA GLY A 81 -7.96 -3.26 -6.04
C GLY A 81 -8.12 -1.76 -6.18
N HIS A 82 -8.42 -1.29 -7.40
CA HIS A 82 -8.56 0.13 -7.76
C HIS A 82 -9.32 0.96 -6.71
N GLY A 83 -8.80 2.14 -6.37
CA GLY A 83 -9.45 3.08 -5.46
C GLY A 83 -9.58 2.62 -4.00
N ALA A 84 -8.96 1.50 -3.61
CA ALA A 84 -8.96 1.07 -2.21
C ALA A 84 -8.13 2.00 -1.32
N ILE A 85 -8.52 2.08 -0.04
CA ILE A 85 -7.84 2.85 1.00
C ILE A 85 -7.32 1.89 2.06
N LEU A 86 -6.01 1.95 2.31
CA LEU A 86 -5.33 1.23 3.37
C LEU A 86 -4.82 2.23 4.40
N HIS A 87 -5.22 2.07 5.66
CA HIS A 87 -4.81 2.97 6.74
C HIS A 87 -4.37 2.14 7.94
N GLY A 88 -3.07 2.12 8.26
CA GLY A 88 -2.53 1.47 9.47
C GLY A 88 -2.82 -0.04 9.59
N CYS A 89 -3.05 -0.75 8.48
CA CYS A 89 -3.50 -2.13 8.45
C CYS A 89 -2.42 -3.11 7.96
N VAL A 90 -2.64 -4.40 8.21
CA VAL A 90 -1.81 -5.51 7.67
C VAL A 90 -2.64 -6.35 6.72
N ILE A 91 -2.19 -6.45 5.47
CA ILE A 91 -2.73 -7.33 4.44
C ILE A 91 -1.81 -8.54 4.31
N GLY A 92 -2.33 -9.75 4.55
CA GLY A 92 -1.57 -10.98 4.47
C GLY A 92 -1.10 -11.35 3.05
N ARG A 93 -0.19 -12.32 2.99
CA ARG A 93 0.28 -12.91 1.73
C ARG A 93 -0.89 -13.43 0.89
N ASP A 94 -0.85 -13.19 -0.41
CA ASP A 94 -1.85 -13.62 -1.40
C ASP A 94 -3.29 -13.15 -1.09
N ALA A 95 -3.48 -12.19 -0.18
CA ALA A 95 -4.79 -11.63 0.13
C ALA A 95 -5.22 -10.60 -0.93
N LEU A 96 -6.53 -10.55 -1.19
CA LEU A 96 -7.14 -9.60 -2.11
C LEU A 96 -8.03 -8.61 -1.36
N VAL A 97 -7.76 -7.32 -1.55
CA VAL A 97 -8.63 -6.22 -1.15
C VAL A 97 -9.37 -5.72 -2.38
N GLY A 98 -10.70 -5.92 -2.40
CA GLY A 98 -11.54 -5.51 -3.52
C GLY A 98 -11.54 -4.00 -3.73
N MET A 99 -11.76 -3.58 -4.98
CA MET A 99 -11.79 -2.17 -5.38
C MET A 99 -12.72 -1.31 -4.50
N ASN A 100 -12.32 -0.06 -4.28
CA ASN A 100 -13.02 0.94 -3.45
C ASN A 100 -13.33 0.49 -2.01
N SER A 101 -12.62 -0.51 -1.48
CA SER A 101 -12.73 -0.89 -0.07
C SER A 101 -11.89 0.03 0.81
N VAL A 102 -12.25 0.14 2.08
CA VAL A 102 -11.48 0.86 3.10
C VAL A 102 -11.12 -0.10 4.21
N ILE A 103 -9.82 -0.22 4.50
CA ILE A 103 -9.26 -1.04 5.57
C ILE A 103 -8.64 -0.11 6.61
N MET A 104 -9.18 -0.12 7.82
CA MET A 104 -8.83 0.80 8.89
C MET A 104 -7.69 0.28 9.78
N ASP A 105 -7.23 1.16 10.67
CA ASP A 105 -6.09 0.96 11.54
C ASP A 105 -6.18 -0.32 12.37
N GLY A 106 -5.07 -1.05 12.48
CA GLY A 106 -4.97 -2.28 13.26
C GLY A 106 -5.71 -3.49 12.67
N ALA A 107 -6.47 -3.32 11.59
CA ALA A 107 -7.11 -4.44 10.91
C ALA A 107 -6.05 -5.38 10.31
N VAL A 108 -6.29 -6.67 10.47
CA VAL A 108 -5.46 -7.73 9.89
C VAL A 108 -6.32 -8.55 8.94
N ILE A 109 -6.01 -8.46 7.64
CA ILE A 109 -6.58 -9.34 6.63
C ILE A 109 -5.66 -10.57 6.54
N GLY A 110 -6.21 -11.75 6.85
CA GLY A 110 -5.44 -13.00 6.83
C GLY A 110 -4.90 -13.34 5.44
N GLU A 111 -3.92 -14.24 5.40
CA GLU A 111 -3.39 -14.77 4.15
C GLU A 111 -4.52 -15.39 3.30
N GLU A 112 -4.37 -15.31 1.98
CA GLU A 112 -5.29 -15.94 1.00
C GLU A 112 -6.78 -15.54 1.17
N SER A 113 -7.03 -14.45 1.90
CA SER A 113 -8.37 -13.94 2.17
C SER A 113 -8.83 -12.99 1.07
N ILE A 114 -10.15 -12.86 0.91
CA ILE A 114 -10.75 -11.94 -0.05
C ILE A 114 -11.68 -10.98 0.69
N VAL A 115 -11.39 -9.68 0.61
CA VAL A 115 -12.30 -8.60 0.96
C VAL A 115 -13.05 -8.19 -0.30
N ALA A 116 -14.38 -8.25 -0.27
CA ALA A 116 -15.20 -7.88 -1.41
C ALA A 116 -15.07 -6.39 -1.75
N ALA A 117 -15.32 -6.01 -3.00
CA ALA A 117 -15.36 -4.61 -3.42
C ALA A 117 -16.35 -3.78 -2.58
N MET A 118 -16.05 -2.49 -2.41
CA MET A 118 -16.86 -1.54 -1.62
C MET A 118 -17.04 -1.94 -0.15
N SER A 119 -16.14 -2.75 0.42
CA SER A 119 -16.22 -3.15 1.83
C SER A 119 -15.61 -2.10 2.75
N PHE A 120 -16.11 -2.03 3.97
CA PHE A 120 -15.49 -1.28 5.07
C PHE A 120 -15.07 -2.25 6.17
N VAL A 121 -13.76 -2.37 6.42
CA VAL A 121 -13.20 -3.16 7.52
C VAL A 121 -12.77 -2.19 8.62
N LYS A 122 -13.49 -2.23 9.73
CA LYS A 122 -13.28 -1.35 10.88
C LYS A 122 -11.97 -1.67 11.63
N ALA A 123 -11.50 -0.68 12.40
CA ALA A 123 -10.48 -0.85 13.44
C ALA A 123 -11.01 -1.70 14.62
#